data_AF-A0A960JFD2-F1
#
_entry.id   AF-A0A960JFD2-F1
#
_cell.length_a   1.000
_cell.length_b   1.000
_cell.length_c   1.000
_cell.angle_alpha   90.00
_cell.angle_beta   90.00
_cell.angle_gamma   90.00
#
_symmetry.space_group_name_H-M   'P 1'
#
loop_
_entity.id
_entity.type
_entity.pdbx_description
1 polymer ?
#
loop_
_entity_poly.entity_id
_entity_poly.type
_entity_poly.pdbx_seq_one_letter_code
_entity_poly.pdbx_strand_id
1 'polypeptide(L)'
;MAITEDRLSRKAQSRIDKIQDVEDQIERLEDDIRRLKIEFDMYFNGGTKAAPHKIRASLEARVKRINGNRELTFAHRYRLNALISRYTSYRELWRRRLKAKGEEMY
;
A
#
# COMPACT_ATOMS: atom_id res chain seq x y z
N MET A 1 19.59 -9.69 42.55
CA MET A 1 18.31 -9.41 41.87
C MET A 1 18.60 -8.67 40.57
N ALA A 2 18.84 -9.37 39.45
CA ALA A 2 19.23 -8.75 38.17
C ALA A 2 18.72 -9.52 36.94
N ILE A 3 17.59 -10.24 37.05
CA ILE A 3 17.04 -11.08 35.97
C ILE A 3 15.82 -10.40 35.30
N THR A 4 15.33 -9.29 35.85
CA THR A 4 14.08 -8.64 35.40
C THR A 4 14.28 -7.61 34.29
N GLU A 5 15.48 -7.03 34.14
CA GLU A 5 15.75 -5.96 33.14
C GLU A 5 15.91 -6.48 31.70
N ASP A 6 16.48 -7.68 31.51
CA ASP A 6 16.81 -8.22 30.17
C ASP A 6 15.57 -8.59 29.33
N ARG A 7 14.52 -9.13 29.96
CA ARG A 7 13.27 -9.51 29.26
C ARG A 7 12.46 -8.30 28.78
N LEU A 8 12.53 -7.18 29.50
CA LEU A 8 11.85 -5.95 29.12
C LEU A 8 12.52 -5.29 27.91
N SER A 9 13.86 -5.29 27.86
CA SER A 9 14.64 -4.80 26.73
C SER A 9 14.37 -5.57 25.44
N ARG A 10 14.38 -6.91 25.50
CA ARG A 10 14.10 -7.76 24.32
C ARG A 10 12.68 -7.59 23.76
N LYS A 11 11.68 -7.35 24.63
CA LYS A 11 10.28 -7.11 24.25
C LYS A 11 10.03 -5.66 23.76
N ALA A 12 10.87 -4.71 24.18
CA ALA A 12 10.88 -3.35 23.64
C ALA A 12 11.53 -3.36 22.25
N GLN A 13 12.67 -4.04 22.09
CA GLN A 13 13.37 -4.18 20.82
C GLN A 13 12.49 -4.84 19.75
N SER A 14 11.84 -5.97 20.07
CA SER A 14 10.94 -6.64 19.11
C SER A 14 9.72 -5.80 18.72
N ARG A 15 9.26 -4.89 19.60
CA ARG A 15 8.20 -3.93 19.27
C ARG A 15 8.70 -2.81 18.38
N ILE A 16 9.91 -2.30 18.61
CA ILE A 16 10.55 -1.27 17.79
C ILE A 16 10.82 -1.82 16.38
N ASP A 17 11.39 -3.02 16.27
CA ASP A 17 11.65 -3.67 14.98
C ASP A 17 10.35 -3.88 14.19
N LYS A 18 9.25 -4.23 14.88
CA LYS A 18 7.92 -4.41 14.28
C LYS A 18 7.24 -3.09 13.89
N ILE A 19 7.50 -2.00 14.62
CA ILE A 19 7.05 -0.65 14.27
C ILE A 19 7.79 -0.17 13.03
N GLN A 20 9.10 -0.39 12.97
CA GLN A 20 9.93 -0.09 11.81
C GLN A 20 9.46 -0.88 10.57
N ASP A 21 9.10 -2.15 10.73
CA ASP A 21 8.50 -2.97 9.67
C ASP A 21 7.16 -2.39 9.14
N VAL A 22 6.34 -1.75 9.98
CA VAL A 22 5.09 -1.11 9.53
C VAL A 22 5.33 0.16 8.73
N GLU A 23 6.27 1.02 9.16
CA GLU A 23 6.63 2.23 8.41
C GLU A 23 7.21 1.85 7.03
N ASP A 24 8.13 0.89 6.97
CA ASP A 24 8.69 0.39 5.71
C ASP A 24 7.60 -0.19 4.79
N GLN A 25 6.60 -0.86 5.36
CA GLN A 25 5.46 -1.37 4.60
C GLN A 25 4.58 -0.26 4.02
N ILE A 26 4.40 0.84 4.75
CA ILE A 26 3.64 2.02 4.29
C ILE A 26 4.42 2.76 3.20
N GLU A 27 5.73 2.92 3.35
CA GLU A 27 6.59 3.54 2.33
C GLU A 27 6.58 2.73 1.02
N ARG A 28 6.76 1.41 1.11
CA ARG A 28 6.64 0.51 -0.06
C ARG A 28 5.26 0.56 -0.71
N LEU A 29 4.20 0.73 0.09
CA LEU A 29 2.86 0.89 -0.46
C LEU A 29 2.73 2.20 -1.26
N GLU A 30 3.32 3.29 -0.80
CA GLU A 30 3.35 4.55 -1.55
C GLU A 30 4.07 4.40 -2.89
N ASP A 31 5.22 3.71 -2.90
CA ASP A 31 5.97 3.40 -4.12
C ASP A 31 5.17 2.54 -5.10
N ASP A 32 4.52 1.49 -4.59
CA ASP A 32 3.63 0.63 -5.37
C ASP A 32 2.49 1.44 -6.01
N ILE A 33 1.89 2.40 -5.29
CA ILE A 33 0.86 3.31 -5.81
C ILE A 33 1.42 4.20 -6.93
N ARG A 34 2.60 4.80 -6.73
CA ARG A 34 3.26 5.64 -7.73
C ARG A 34 3.58 4.86 -9.00
N ARG A 35 4.13 3.66 -8.84
CA ARG A 35 4.43 2.76 -9.96
C ARG A 35 3.17 2.37 -10.71
N LEU A 36 2.11 1.96 -10.01
CA LEU A 36 0.86 1.57 -10.65
C LEU A 36 0.25 2.71 -11.48
N LYS A 37 0.37 3.97 -11.01
CA LYS A 37 -0.02 5.14 -11.80
C LYS A 37 0.77 5.26 -13.09
N ILE A 38 2.10 5.12 -13.03
CA ILE A 38 2.96 5.19 -14.22
C ILE A 38 2.58 4.10 -15.23
N GLU A 39 2.37 2.87 -14.76
CA GLU A 39 1.96 1.75 -15.62
C GLU A 39 0.61 2.01 -16.32
N PHE A 40 -0.38 2.54 -15.60
CA PHE A 40 -1.65 2.94 -16.21
C PHE A 40 -1.49 4.12 -17.18
N ASP A 41 -0.66 5.11 -16.87
CA ASP A 41 -0.40 6.22 -17.77
C ASP A 41 0.28 5.74 -19.07
N MET A 42 1.27 4.84 -18.97
CA MET A 42 1.87 4.18 -20.14
C MET A 42 0.85 3.39 -20.95
N TYR A 43 -0.05 2.66 -20.27
CA TYR A 43 -1.12 1.92 -20.93
C TYR A 43 -2.07 2.83 -21.72
N PHE A 44 -2.52 3.93 -21.11
CA PHE A 44 -3.42 4.87 -21.79
C PHE A 44 -2.73 5.60 -22.94
N ASN A 45 -1.43 5.86 -22.82
CA ASN A 45 -0.63 6.47 -23.89
C ASN A 45 -0.20 5.48 -24.99
N GLY A 46 -0.60 4.19 -24.90
CA GLY A 46 -0.28 3.17 -25.91
C GLY A 46 1.12 2.56 -25.79
N GLY A 47 1.85 2.83 -24.70
CA GLY A 47 3.16 2.24 -24.42
C GLY A 47 3.10 0.76 -24.00
N THR A 48 1.94 0.27 -23.54
CA THR A 48 1.72 -1.15 -23.23
C THR A 48 0.37 -1.63 -23.79
N LYS A 49 0.31 -2.91 -24.17
CA LYS A 49 -0.89 -3.51 -24.78
C LYS A 49 -1.93 -4.02 -23.78
N ALA A 50 -1.57 -4.15 -22.51
CA ALA A 50 -2.43 -4.71 -21.48
C ALA A 50 -2.41 -3.86 -20.20
N ALA A 51 -3.59 -3.64 -19.62
CA ALA A 51 -3.71 -2.90 -18.37
C ALA A 51 -3.07 -3.67 -17.19
N PRO A 52 -2.47 -2.96 -16.21
CA PRO A 52 -1.68 -3.55 -15.12
C PRO A 52 -2.55 -4.16 -14.00
N HIS A 53 -3.45 -5.09 -14.33
CA HIS A 53 -4.39 -5.71 -13.38
C HIS A 53 -3.69 -6.51 -12.26
N LYS A 54 -2.58 -7.20 -12.58
CA LYS A 54 -1.83 -8.01 -11.60
C LYS A 54 -1.19 -7.13 -10.52
N ILE A 55 -0.59 -6.02 -10.92
CA ILE A 55 0.05 -5.07 -9.98
C ILE A 55 -1.02 -4.43 -9.09
N ARG A 56 -2.17 -4.07 -9.67
CA ARG A 56 -3.34 -3.58 -8.93
C ARG A 56 -3.79 -4.58 -7.86
N ALA A 57 -4.00 -5.84 -8.22
CA ALA A 57 -4.46 -6.87 -7.29
C ALA A 57 -3.46 -7.10 -6.14
N SER A 58 -2.17 -7.10 -6.44
CA SER A 58 -1.10 -7.20 -5.43
C SER A 58 -1.11 -6.02 -4.46
N LEU A 59 -1.27 -4.80 -4.97
CA LEU A 59 -1.38 -3.58 -4.17
C LEU A 59 -2.60 -3.63 -3.24
N GLU A 60 -3.76 -4.02 -3.76
CA GLU A 60 -4.98 -4.14 -2.96
C GLU A 60 -4.86 -5.19 -1.84
N ALA A 61 -4.18 -6.30 -2.10
CA ALA A 61 -3.88 -7.29 -1.08
C ALA A 61 -2.95 -6.72 0.01
N ARG A 62 -1.94 -5.92 -0.37
CA ARG A 62 -1.04 -5.24 0.57
C ARG A 62 -1.78 -4.22 1.43
N VAL A 63 -2.62 -3.38 0.82
CA VAL A 63 -3.48 -2.43 1.54
C VAL A 63 -4.35 -3.14 2.57
N LYS A 64 -5.04 -4.22 2.18
CA LYS A 64 -5.89 -4.99 3.09
C LYS A 64 -5.10 -5.57 4.26
N ARG A 65 -3.89 -6.10 4.00
CA ARG A 65 -3.01 -6.65 5.03
C ARG A 65 -2.58 -5.59 6.05
N ILE A 66 -2.08 -4.45 5.58
CA ILE A 66 -1.61 -3.37 6.46
C ILE A 66 -2.79 -2.81 7.26
N ASN A 67 -3.93 -2.55 6.60
CA ASN A 67 -5.13 -2.00 7.25
C ASN A 67 -5.73 -2.96 8.30
N GLY A 68 -5.58 -4.27 8.11
CA GLY A 68 -5.99 -5.28 9.09
C GLY A 68 -5.08 -5.38 10.32
N ASN A 69 -3.92 -4.71 10.32
CA ASN A 69 -3.00 -4.73 11.46
C ASN A 69 -3.57 -3.91 12.63
N ARG A 70 -3.76 -4.54 13.79
CA ARG A 70 -4.30 -3.89 14.99
C ARG A 70 -3.28 -2.99 15.70
N GLU A 71 -1.99 -3.19 15.45
CA GLU A 71 -0.87 -2.51 16.10
C GLU A 71 -0.49 -1.16 15.44
N LEU A 72 -1.23 -0.69 14.43
CA LEU A 72 -0.95 0.59 13.79
C LEU A 72 -1.06 1.75 14.80
N THR A 73 -0.08 2.65 14.80
CA THR A 73 -0.19 3.91 15.55
C THR A 73 -1.19 4.85 14.87
N PHE A 74 -1.59 5.93 15.53
CA PHE A 74 -2.44 6.96 14.91
C PHE A 74 -1.76 7.56 13.66
N ALA A 75 -0.46 7.81 13.73
CA ALA A 75 0.33 8.32 12.59
C ALA A 75 0.32 7.34 11.42
N HIS A 76 0.52 6.03 11.67
CA HIS A 76 0.48 5.00 10.63
C HIS A 76 -0.89 4.94 9.95
N ARG A 77 -1.98 4.96 10.75
CA ARG A 77 -3.36 4.97 10.21
C ARG A 77 -3.62 6.21 9.37
N TYR A 78 -3.18 7.38 9.83
CA TYR A 78 -3.34 8.62 9.09
C TYR A 78 -2.63 8.56 7.72
N ARG A 79 -1.36 8.16 7.71
CA ARG A 79 -0.57 7.96 6.48
C ARG A 79 -1.23 6.94 5.55
N LEU A 80 -1.59 5.77 6.08
CA LEU A 80 -2.25 4.72 5.30
C LEU A 80 -3.58 5.19 4.69
N ASN A 81 -4.41 5.89 5.45
CA ASN A 81 -5.69 6.41 4.98
C ASN A 81 -5.50 7.45 3.86
N ALA A 82 -4.48 8.32 3.97
CA ALA A 82 -4.13 9.26 2.91
C ALA A 82 -3.74 8.53 1.61
N LEU A 83 -2.94 7.45 1.72
CA LEU A 83 -2.56 6.61 0.57
C LEU A 83 -3.78 5.89 -0.04
N ILE A 84 -4.68 5.33 0.78
CA ILE A 84 -5.91 4.68 0.33
C ILE A 84 -6.82 5.66 -0.41
N SER A 85 -6.97 6.88 0.12
CA SER A 85 -7.76 7.93 -0.53
C SER A 85 -7.17 8.29 -1.90
N ARG A 86 -5.86 8.53 -1.98
CA ARG A 86 -5.14 8.80 -3.24
C ARG A 86 -5.32 7.65 -4.25
N TYR A 87 -5.12 6.41 -3.81
CA TYR A 87 -5.32 5.22 -4.65
C TYR A 87 -6.77 5.11 -5.17
N THR A 88 -7.75 5.40 -4.32
CA THR A 88 -9.17 5.36 -4.69
C THR A 88 -9.49 6.37 -5.80
N SER A 89 -8.98 7.60 -5.70
CA SER A 89 -9.12 8.61 -6.75
C SER A 89 -8.51 8.17 -8.08
N TYR A 90 -7.32 7.55 -8.06
CA TYR A 90 -6.69 7.02 -9.26
C TYR A 90 -7.47 5.86 -9.86
N ARG A 91 -7.94 4.91 -9.05
CA ARG A 91 -8.75 3.78 -9.49
C ARG A 91 -10.02 4.24 -10.21
N GLU A 92 -10.68 5.26 -9.68
CA GLU A 92 -11.86 5.86 -10.29
C GLU A 92 -11.56 6.51 -11.65
N LEU A 93 -10.44 7.23 -11.75
CA LEU A 93 -9.98 7.81 -13.01
C LEU A 93 -9.69 6.73 -14.06
N TRP A 94 -8.94 5.69 -13.69
CA TRP A 94 -8.61 4.59 -14.59
C TRP A 94 -9.85 3.82 -15.02
N ARG A 95 -10.80 3.55 -14.11
CA ARG A 95 -12.08 2.90 -14.44
C ARG A 95 -12.84 3.67 -15.52
N ARG A 96 -12.94 5.00 -15.39
CA ARG A 96 -13.60 5.85 -16.40
C ARG A 96 -12.89 5.81 -17.74
N ARG A 97 -11.55 5.85 -17.75
CA ARG A 97 -10.75 5.78 -18.99
C ARG A 97 -10.83 4.42 -19.67
N LEU A 98 -10.80 3.31 -18.92
CA LEU A 98 -10.97 1.96 -19.45
C LEU A 98 -12.34 1.81 -20.10
N LYS A 99 -13.40 2.26 -19.42
CA LYS A 99 -14.75 2.27 -19.99
C LYS A 99 -14.83 3.05 -21.30
N ALA A 100 -14.14 4.19 -21.41
CA ALA A 100 -14.08 4.96 -22.64
C ALA A 100 -13.33 4.25 -23.79
N LYS A 101 -12.37 3.37 -23.49
CA LYS A 101 -11.69 2.50 -24.48
C LYS A 101 -12.50 1.24 -24.83
N GLY A 102 -13.65 1.00 -24.20
CA GLY A 102 -14.44 -0.22 -24.40
C GLY A 102 -13.93 -1.42 -23.58
N GLU A 103 -13.08 -1.18 -22.58
CA GLU A 103 -12.55 -2.19 -21.67
C GLU A 103 -13.21 -2.08 -20.30
N GLU A 104 -13.54 -3.21 -19.68
CA GLU A 104 -14.19 -3.23 -18.38
C GLU A 104 -13.21 -3.68 -17.28
N MET A 105 -13.19 -2.93 -16.17
CA MET A 105 -12.48 -3.33 -14.96
C MET A 105 -13.36 -4.32 -14.19
N TYR A 106 -13.04 -5.60 -14.27
CA TYR A 106 -13.57 -6.63 -13.37
C TYR A 106 -12.86 -6.62 -12.00
#